data_AF-A0A6A3WUE0-F1
#
_entry.id   AF-A0A6A3WUE0-F1
#
_cell.length_a   1.000
_cell.length_b   1.000
_cell.length_c   1.000
_cell.angle_alpha   90.00
_cell.angle_beta   90.00
_cell.angle_gamma   90.00
#
_symmetry.space_group_name_H-M   'P 1'
#
loop_
_entity.id
_entity.type
_entity.pdbx_description
1 polymer ?
#
loop_
_entity_poly.entity_id
_entity_poly.type
_entity_poly.pdbx_seq_one_letter_code
_entity_poly.pdbx_strand_id
1 'polypeptide(L)'
;MKAPDSDADDYADLTLKKIEDEFAVAYYKKELYAFLIEDVGMQILRPKIVGDLRGPVSRPTPGSNKLDASKALLRLLKEADIVAGSFATGALFDLELSEIEHTSQNLFALLKPLVGED
;
A
#
# COMPACT_ATOMS: atom_id res chain seq x y z
N MET A 1 28.25 -44.11 12.19
CA MET A 1 28.63 -43.01 11.28
C MET A 1 27.46 -42.04 11.25
N LYS A 2 27.70 -40.76 11.53
CA LYS A 2 26.65 -39.72 11.57
C LYS A 2 26.72 -38.98 10.23
N ALA A 3 25.63 -38.98 9.47
CA ALA A 3 25.56 -38.27 8.20
C ALA A 3 25.51 -36.75 8.48
N PRO A 4 26.40 -35.93 7.88
CA PRO A 4 26.27 -34.50 7.87
C PRO A 4 25.69 -34.09 6.51
N ASP A 5 24.37 -33.93 6.41
CA ASP A 5 23.77 -33.34 5.20
C ASP A 5 22.51 -32.51 5.49
N SER A 6 22.16 -32.31 6.77
CA SER A 6 20.93 -31.61 7.15
C SER A 6 21.03 -30.09 7.06
N ASP A 7 22.25 -29.53 6.99
CA ASP A 7 22.43 -28.08 7.03
C ASP A 7 22.31 -27.46 5.63
N ALA A 8 22.74 -28.15 4.57
CA ALA A 8 22.78 -27.58 3.22
C ALA A 8 21.38 -27.30 2.63
N ASP A 9 20.42 -28.19 2.89
CA ASP A 9 19.04 -28.03 2.44
C ASP A 9 18.32 -26.87 3.14
N ASP A 10 18.61 -26.66 4.43
CA ASP A 10 18.01 -25.57 5.24
C ASP A 10 18.53 -24.20 4.77
N TYR A 11 19.82 -24.10 4.41
CA TYR A 11 20.38 -22.87 3.81
C TYR A 11 19.78 -22.56 2.43
N ALA A 12 19.49 -23.58 1.62
CA ALA A 12 18.90 -23.39 0.29
C ALA A 12 17.44 -22.92 0.39
N ASP A 13 16.64 -23.50 1.29
CA ASP A 13 15.25 -23.09 1.55
C ASP A 13 15.16 -21.64 2.06
N LEU A 14 16.02 -21.28 3.03
CA LEU A 14 16.13 -19.91 3.53
C LEU A 14 16.52 -18.91 2.41
N THR A 15 17.35 -19.34 1.46
CA THR A 15 17.77 -18.53 0.32
C THR A 15 16.64 -18.32 -0.68
N LEU A 16 15.87 -19.37 -1.00
CA LEU A 16 14.70 -19.27 -1.89
C LEU A 16 13.61 -18.38 -1.31
N LYS A 17 13.28 -18.57 -0.03
CA LYS A 17 12.29 -17.74 0.67
C LYS A 17 12.65 -16.25 0.63
N LYS A 18 13.93 -15.93 0.86
CA LYS A 18 14.41 -14.55 0.78
C LYS A 18 14.22 -13.95 -0.61
N ILE A 19 14.48 -14.73 -1.66
CA ILE A 19 14.27 -14.30 -3.05
C ILE A 19 12.78 -14.06 -3.32
N GLU A 20 11.89 -14.96 -2.87
CA GLU A 20 10.44 -14.79 -3.01
C GLU A 20 9.93 -13.53 -2.30
N ASP A 21 10.42 -13.25 -1.08
CA ASP A 21 10.09 -12.02 -0.34
C ASP A 21 10.56 -10.76 -1.11
N GLU A 22 11.77 -10.78 -1.68
CA GLU A 22 12.28 -9.69 -2.51
C GLU A 22 11.44 -9.48 -3.80
N PHE A 23 10.99 -10.57 -4.44
CA PHE A 23 10.09 -10.51 -5.59
C PHE A 23 8.74 -9.90 -5.22
N ALA A 24 8.15 -10.30 -4.08
CA ALA A 24 6.89 -9.75 -3.61
C ALA A 24 7.01 -8.25 -3.36
N VAL A 25 8.08 -7.81 -2.68
CA VAL A 25 8.33 -6.37 -2.44
C VAL A 25 8.48 -5.59 -3.75
N ALA A 26 9.22 -6.12 -4.72
CA ALA A 26 9.40 -5.47 -6.01
C ALA A 26 8.07 -5.36 -6.78
N TYR A 27 7.26 -6.42 -6.78
CA TYR A 27 5.94 -6.44 -7.39
C TYR A 27 5.00 -5.39 -6.76
N TYR A 28 4.80 -5.42 -5.44
CA TYR A 28 3.89 -4.50 -4.77
C TYR A 28 4.34 -3.04 -4.86
N LYS A 29 5.65 -2.75 -4.83
CA LYS A 29 6.16 -1.39 -5.10
C LYS A 29 5.77 -0.94 -6.50
N LYS A 30 5.97 -1.77 -7.52
CA LYS A 30 5.63 -1.44 -8.91
C LYS A 30 4.13 -1.16 -9.05
N GLU A 31 3.28 -2.03 -8.52
CA GLU A 31 1.82 -1.86 -8.58
C GLU A 31 1.36 -0.63 -7.79
N LEU A 32 1.96 -0.35 -6.62
CA LEU A 32 1.72 0.88 -5.88
C LEU A 32 2.04 2.12 -6.72
N TYR A 33 3.21 2.18 -7.36
CA TYR A 33 3.57 3.33 -8.21
C TYR A 33 2.59 3.53 -9.38
N ALA A 34 2.18 2.44 -10.04
CA ALA A 34 1.17 2.52 -11.10
C ALA A 34 -0.16 3.04 -10.55
N PHE A 35 -0.62 2.49 -9.43
CA PHE A 35 -1.88 2.89 -8.78
C PHE A 35 -1.89 4.38 -8.38
N LEU A 36 -0.80 4.90 -7.82
CA LEU A 36 -0.66 6.32 -7.44
C LEU A 36 -0.74 7.27 -8.65
N ILE A 37 -0.59 6.77 -9.89
CA ILE A 37 -0.65 7.54 -11.13
C ILE A 37 -1.99 7.34 -11.86
N GLU A 38 -2.50 6.12 -11.87
CA GLU A 38 -3.61 5.71 -12.74
C GLU A 38 -4.98 5.79 -12.08
N ASP A 39 -5.07 5.57 -10.76
CA ASP A 39 -6.35 5.61 -10.05
C ASP A 39 -6.93 7.03 -10.01
N VAL A 40 -8.25 7.16 -10.20
CA VAL A 40 -8.91 8.46 -10.31
C VAL A 40 -8.80 9.30 -9.02
N GLY A 41 -8.91 8.66 -7.84
CA GLY A 41 -8.72 9.32 -6.56
C GLY A 41 -7.27 9.75 -6.37
N MET A 42 -6.32 8.94 -6.86
CA MET A 42 -4.90 9.28 -6.82
C MET A 42 -4.52 10.40 -7.79
N GLN A 43 -5.12 10.47 -8.98
CA GLN A 43 -4.93 11.57 -9.92
C GLN A 43 -5.40 12.91 -9.35
N ILE A 44 -6.47 12.90 -8.54
CA ILE A 44 -6.93 14.07 -7.79
C ILE A 44 -5.91 14.43 -6.71
N LEU A 45 -5.52 13.47 -5.87
CA LEU A 45 -4.64 13.71 -4.72
C LEU A 45 -3.19 14.00 -5.09
N ARG A 46 -2.73 13.56 -6.26
CA ARG A 46 -1.36 13.69 -6.77
C ARG A 46 -0.31 13.31 -5.73
N PRO A 47 -0.40 12.11 -5.14
CA PRO A 47 0.45 11.69 -4.03
C PRO A 47 1.92 11.60 -4.46
N LYS A 48 2.81 11.86 -3.50
CA LYS A 48 4.25 11.74 -3.66
C LYS A 48 4.85 11.01 -2.47
N ILE A 49 5.65 9.99 -2.78
CA ILE A 49 6.51 9.32 -1.80
C ILE A 49 7.77 10.20 -1.64
N VAL A 50 8.01 10.73 -0.44
CA VAL A 50 9.11 11.67 -0.16
C VAL A 50 10.35 10.96 0.43
N GLY A 51 10.17 9.76 0.96
CA GLY A 51 11.23 8.91 1.50
C GLY A 51 10.89 7.43 1.37
N ASP A 52 11.25 6.62 2.37
CA ASP A 52 10.81 5.23 2.43
C ASP A 52 9.36 5.14 2.94
N LEU A 53 8.62 4.15 2.44
CA LEU A 53 7.28 3.85 2.95
C LEU A 53 7.35 3.48 4.44
N ARG A 54 6.39 3.98 5.22
CA ARG A 54 6.24 3.67 6.64
C ARG A 54 4.96 2.91 6.92
N GLY A 55 4.85 2.40 8.13
CA GLY A 55 3.63 1.74 8.58
C GLY A 55 3.75 1.33 10.04
N PRO A 56 2.90 0.42 10.50
CA PRO A 56 1.84 -0.28 9.73
C PRO A 56 0.72 0.65 9.21
N VAL A 57 -0.12 0.12 8.32
CA VAL A 57 -1.33 0.80 7.82
C VAL A 57 -2.61 0.18 8.38
N SER A 58 -3.59 1.02 8.69
CA SER A 58 -4.88 0.60 9.23
C SER A 58 -5.90 0.37 8.11
N ARG A 59 -6.57 -0.80 8.12
CA ARG A 59 -7.63 -1.10 7.16
C ARG A 59 -8.69 0.02 7.10
N PRO A 60 -9.01 0.56 5.91
CA PRO A 60 -10.02 1.59 5.81
C PRO A 60 -11.39 0.99 6.10
N THR A 61 -12.12 1.61 7.02
CA THR A 61 -13.52 1.26 7.31
C THR A 61 -14.42 1.96 6.30
N PRO A 62 -15.43 1.28 5.72
CA PRO A 62 -16.43 1.93 4.89
C PRO A 62 -17.06 3.12 5.63
N GLY A 63 -17.14 4.25 4.95
CA GLY A 63 -17.66 5.48 5.50
C GLY A 63 -19.18 5.54 5.38
N SER A 64 -19.83 6.32 6.24
CA SER A 64 -21.26 6.62 6.06
C SER A 64 -21.50 7.69 4.99
N ASN A 65 -20.44 8.41 4.58
CA ASN A 65 -20.47 9.54 3.66
C ASN A 65 -19.09 9.79 3.03
N LYS A 66 -19.04 10.66 1.99
CA LYS A 66 -17.81 10.98 1.24
C LYS A 66 -16.71 11.62 2.09
N LEU A 67 -17.05 12.37 3.14
CA LEU A 67 -16.07 13.01 4.03
C LEU A 67 -15.31 11.95 4.85
N ASP A 68 -16.03 11.00 5.42
CA ASP A 68 -15.42 9.93 6.21
C ASP A 68 -14.55 9.02 5.34
N ALA A 69 -15.01 8.67 4.14
CA ALA A 69 -14.21 7.92 3.17
C ALA A 69 -12.94 8.68 2.73
N SER A 70 -13.06 10.00 2.45
CA SER A 70 -11.90 10.83 2.09
C SER A 70 -10.87 10.94 3.23
N LYS A 71 -11.34 11.06 4.48
CA LYS A 71 -10.47 11.04 5.65
C LYS A 71 -9.76 9.70 5.81
N ALA A 72 -10.43 8.59 5.56
CA ALA A 72 -9.82 7.26 5.59
C ALA A 72 -8.71 7.12 4.54
N LEU A 73 -8.96 7.60 3.31
CA LEU A 73 -7.96 7.62 2.24
C LEU A 73 -6.73 8.47 2.61
N LEU A 74 -6.94 9.70 3.10
CA LEU A 74 -5.85 10.58 3.51
C LEU A 74 -5.07 10.03 4.72
N ARG A 75 -5.75 9.32 5.63
CA ARG A 75 -5.12 8.66 6.77
C ARG A 75 -4.14 7.58 6.29
N LEU A 76 -4.54 6.74 5.33
CA LEU A 76 -3.66 5.71 4.75
C LEU A 76 -2.39 6.32 4.12
N LEU A 77 -2.54 7.40 3.34
CA LEU A 77 -1.38 8.09 2.78
C LEU A 77 -0.43 8.57 3.88
N LYS A 78 -0.98 9.17 4.95
CA LYS A 78 -0.20 9.65 6.09
C LYS A 78 0.52 8.51 6.84
N GLU A 79 -0.17 7.41 7.12
CA GLU A 79 0.41 6.23 7.78
C GLU A 79 1.59 5.66 6.96
N ALA A 80 1.46 5.71 5.62
CA ALA A 80 2.48 5.26 4.68
C ALA A 80 3.62 6.26 4.39
N ASP A 81 3.63 7.43 5.04
CA ASP A 81 4.54 8.56 4.75
C ASP A 81 4.47 9.04 3.28
N ILE A 82 3.27 8.96 2.69
CA ILE A 82 2.93 9.47 1.37
C ILE A 82 2.23 10.82 1.54
N VAL A 83 2.75 11.84 0.87
CA VAL A 83 2.23 13.19 0.95
C VAL A 83 1.28 13.44 -0.22
N ALA A 84 0.05 13.87 0.05
CA ALA A 84 -0.83 14.37 -1.01
C ALA A 84 -0.26 15.66 -1.61
N GLY A 85 -0.35 15.78 -2.93
CA GLY A 85 0.04 16.97 -3.66
C GLY A 85 -0.96 18.13 -3.48
N SER A 86 -0.82 19.16 -4.32
CA SER A 86 -1.80 20.24 -4.36
C SER A 86 -3.01 19.81 -5.19
N PHE A 87 -4.20 19.89 -4.58
CA PHE A 87 -5.48 19.58 -5.21
C PHE A 87 -6.56 20.54 -4.69
N ALA A 88 -7.67 20.67 -5.42
CA ALA A 88 -8.82 21.44 -4.96
C ALA A 88 -9.56 20.63 -3.88
N THR A 89 -9.78 21.22 -2.70
CA THR A 89 -10.34 20.52 -1.52
C THR A 89 -11.68 19.80 -1.80
N GLY A 90 -12.47 20.30 -2.75
CA GLY A 90 -13.75 19.68 -3.14
C GLY A 90 -13.66 18.55 -4.16
N ALA A 91 -12.52 18.38 -4.86
CA ALA A 91 -12.44 17.49 -6.02
C ALA A 91 -12.68 16.01 -5.68
N LEU A 92 -12.26 15.55 -4.49
CA LEU A 92 -12.59 14.18 -4.06
C LEU A 92 -14.10 13.96 -3.84
N PHE A 93 -14.85 15.01 -3.51
CA PHE A 93 -16.30 14.90 -3.29
C PHE A 93 -17.10 14.82 -4.60
N ASP A 94 -16.47 15.10 -5.73
CA ASP A 94 -17.07 14.91 -7.06
C ASP A 94 -17.11 13.42 -7.45
N LEU A 95 -16.28 12.56 -6.83
CA LEU A 95 -16.34 11.11 -6.98
C LEU A 95 -17.50 10.51 -6.20
N GLU A 96 -18.01 9.36 -6.64
CA GLU A 96 -18.97 8.58 -5.86
C GLU A 96 -18.35 8.03 -4.57
N LEU A 97 -19.18 7.84 -3.54
CA LEU A 97 -18.70 7.29 -2.26
C LEU A 97 -17.97 5.96 -2.47
N SER A 98 -18.53 5.07 -3.29
CA SER A 98 -17.96 3.77 -3.59
C SER A 98 -16.61 3.86 -4.30
N GLU A 99 -16.36 4.91 -5.10
CA GLU A 99 -15.07 5.11 -5.76
C GLU A 99 -13.97 5.49 -4.75
N ILE A 100 -14.29 6.36 -3.79
CA ILE A 100 -13.35 6.75 -2.72
C ILE A 100 -13.04 5.55 -1.82
N GLU A 101 -14.06 4.75 -1.50
CA GLU A 101 -13.90 3.54 -0.70
C GLU A 101 -13.06 2.49 -1.44
N HIS A 102 -13.34 2.25 -2.72
CA HIS A 102 -12.58 1.33 -3.56
C HIS A 102 -11.11 1.78 -3.69
N THR A 103 -10.87 3.07 -3.91
CA THR A 103 -9.53 3.67 -3.91
C THR A 103 -8.79 3.38 -2.61
N SER A 104 -9.47 3.55 -1.48
CA SER A 104 -8.90 3.30 -0.15
C SER A 104 -8.55 1.82 0.07
N GLN A 105 -9.45 0.91 -0.30
CA GLN A 105 -9.21 -0.53 -0.17
C GLN A 105 -8.04 -1.00 -1.05
N ASN A 106 -7.94 -0.49 -2.28
CA ASN A 106 -6.86 -0.85 -3.19
C ASN A 106 -5.51 -0.30 -2.72
N LEU A 107 -5.48 0.96 -2.27
CA LEU A 107 -4.27 1.53 -1.65
C LEU A 107 -3.82 0.68 -0.47
N PHE A 108 -4.73 0.32 0.43
CA PHE A 108 -4.43 -0.51 1.59
C PHE A 108 -3.90 -1.90 1.18
N ALA A 109 -4.51 -2.54 0.18
CA ALA A 109 -4.07 -3.86 -0.31
C ALA A 109 -2.65 -3.84 -0.90
N LEU A 110 -2.24 -2.72 -1.50
CA LEU A 110 -0.89 -2.53 -2.04
C LEU A 110 0.14 -2.16 -0.96
N LEU A 111 -0.28 -1.43 0.07
CA LEU A 111 0.60 -1.01 1.17
C LEU A 111 0.83 -2.12 2.21
N LYS A 112 -0.20 -2.88 2.58
CA LYS A 112 -0.13 -3.90 3.63
C LYS A 112 1.07 -4.86 3.48
N PRO A 113 1.36 -5.43 2.30
CA PRO A 113 2.52 -6.32 2.13
C PRO A 113 3.87 -5.61 2.25
N LEU A 114 3.90 -4.29 2.05
CA LEU A 114 5.12 -3.48 2.08
C LEU A 114 5.45 -2.97 3.49
N VAL A 115 4.43 -2.67 4.30
CA VAL A 115 4.61 -1.96 5.58
C VAL A 115 3.88 -2.57 6.77
N GLY A 116 3.10 -3.63 6.58
CA GLY A 116 2.30 -4.30 7.61
C GLY A 116 0.89 -3.72 7.79
N GLU A 117 0.04 -4.46 8.53
CA GLU A 117 -1.31 -4.05 8.96
C GLU A 117 -1.32 -3.87 10.48
N ASP A 118 -1.97 -2.81 10.96
CA ASP A 118 -2.22 -2.54 12.40
C ASP A 118 -3.23 -3.53 13.03
#